data_AF-A0ABD5L4C8-F1
#
_entry.id   AF-A0ABD5L4C8-F1
#
_cell.length_a   1.000
_cell.length_b   1.000
_cell.length_c   1.000
_cell.angle_alpha   90.00
_cell.angle_beta   90.00
_cell.angle_gamma   90.00
#
_symmetry.space_group_name_H-M   'P 1'
#
loop_
_entity.id
_entity.type
_entity.pdbx_description
1 polymer ?
#
loop_
_entity_poly.entity_id
_entity_poly.type
_entity_poly.pdbx_seq_one_letter_code
_entity_poly.pdbx_strand_id
1 'polypeptide(L)'
;MRNNKKDRAISYIHRYSKYVDIFFFRGYRLENSDDKLGCSFDFHVPFLFENQYNVQFNNEDMLEKSFSFLDCLIDERNPNLIGKSFAKKIKGMTVSNHIDLIIKECFRILRIFRNASEHEGKKTIQDGTMNIEINFNEYKETLTYNNNTLSYLFFIIYLISINFTEKGYPLTTLISAYNKMKNNTTEINDCVGNILEKLDFEVTLSDFQSLVVLGLNYTECDEFILFKPMSFKDRFLKFDYLYKKGNNYYLLPSEYIENYKDTYGIFYKKKLEYLKLSENFLYKYLNIH
;
A
#
# COMPACT_ATOMS: atom_id res chain seq x y z
N MET A 1 -13.96 -18.83 18.73
CA MET A 1 -12.84 -19.37 17.90
C MET A 1 -12.46 -18.48 16.71
N ARG A 2 -13.39 -17.83 15.98
CA ARG A 2 -13.08 -17.01 14.78
C ARG A 2 -12.31 -15.72 15.05
N ASN A 3 -12.68 -14.93 16.07
CA ASN A 3 -11.90 -13.75 16.47
C ASN A 3 -10.44 -14.14 16.75
N ASN A 4 -10.22 -15.29 17.40
CA ASN A 4 -8.88 -15.82 17.65
C ASN A 4 -8.08 -16.12 16.35
N LYS A 5 -8.72 -16.51 15.22
CA LYS A 5 -8.02 -16.73 13.94
C LYS A 5 -7.64 -15.40 13.26
N LYS A 6 -8.58 -14.45 13.20
CA LYS A 6 -8.33 -13.09 12.68
C LYS A 6 -7.26 -12.38 13.52
N ASP A 7 -7.39 -12.40 14.84
CA ASP A 7 -6.45 -11.76 15.76
C ASP A 7 -5.05 -12.39 15.68
N ARG A 8 -4.95 -13.71 15.48
CA ARG A 8 -3.67 -14.39 15.21
C ARG A 8 -3.08 -13.97 13.87
N ALA A 9 -3.89 -13.89 12.81
CA ALA A 9 -3.43 -13.46 11.49
C ALA A 9 -2.96 -12.00 11.51
N ILE A 10 -3.73 -11.11 12.16
CA ILE A 10 -3.36 -9.71 12.39
C ILE A 10 -2.07 -9.65 13.23
N SER A 11 -1.99 -10.38 14.33
CA SER A 11 -0.80 -10.40 15.18
C SER A 11 0.43 -10.87 14.41
N TYR A 12 0.28 -11.83 13.50
CA TYR A 12 1.35 -12.31 12.63
C TYR A 12 1.77 -11.23 11.63
N ILE A 13 0.82 -10.65 10.89
CA ILE A 13 1.05 -9.56 9.94
C ILE A 13 1.77 -8.38 10.63
N HIS A 14 1.30 -7.99 11.82
CA HIS A 14 1.87 -6.89 12.60
C HIS A 14 3.24 -7.22 13.21
N ARG A 15 3.49 -8.49 13.53
CA ARG A 15 4.81 -8.92 14.00
C ARG A 15 5.80 -8.92 12.85
N TYR A 16 5.39 -9.42 11.70
CA TYR A 16 6.24 -9.46 10.50
C TYR A 16 6.56 -8.06 9.99
N SER A 17 5.60 -7.14 10.01
CA SER A 17 5.83 -5.72 9.69
C SER A 17 6.74 -4.97 10.65
N LYS A 18 7.10 -5.56 11.80
CA LYS A 18 8.11 -5.01 12.71
C LYS A 18 9.51 -5.55 12.42
N TYR A 19 9.61 -6.69 11.73
CA TYR A 19 10.88 -7.28 11.32
C TYR A 19 11.33 -6.80 9.95
N VAL A 20 10.36 -6.40 9.14
CA VAL A 20 10.62 -5.70 7.90
C VAL A 20 10.07 -4.32 8.14
N ASP A 21 10.95 -3.32 8.27
CA ASP A 21 10.59 -2.00 8.79
C ASP A 21 9.64 -1.24 7.86
N ILE A 22 8.36 -1.61 7.80
CA ILE A 22 7.38 -1.02 6.86
C ILE A 22 7.14 0.46 7.17
N PHE A 23 7.44 0.89 8.41
CA PHE A 23 7.30 2.26 8.87
C PHE A 23 8.51 2.64 9.73
N PHE A 24 9.49 3.31 9.12
CA PHE A 24 10.53 3.97 9.91
C PHE A 24 10.13 5.41 10.18
N PHE A 25 9.76 5.66 11.44
CA PHE A 25 9.74 7.02 11.98
C PHE A 25 11.08 7.29 12.64
N ARG A 26 11.83 8.24 12.09
CA ARG A 26 13.02 8.77 12.75
C ARG A 26 12.97 10.29 12.63
N GLY A 27 12.78 10.95 13.76
CA GLY A 27 12.99 12.40 13.84
C GLY A 27 14.47 12.70 13.66
N TYR A 28 14.81 13.63 12.78
CA TYR A 28 16.16 14.15 12.66
C TYR A 28 16.13 15.62 12.25
N ARG A 29 17.13 16.38 12.67
CA ARG A 29 17.25 17.78 12.25
C ARG A 29 17.77 17.82 10.83
N LEU A 30 17.11 18.59 9.97
CA LEU A 30 17.57 18.83 8.62
C LEU A 30 18.55 20.00 8.69
N GLU A 31 19.84 19.73 8.50
CA GLU A 31 20.87 20.75 8.38
C GLU A 31 20.75 21.45 7.02
N ASN A 32 19.84 22.41 6.94
CA ASN A 32 19.95 23.55 6.04
C ASN A 32 19.98 24.82 6.91
N SER A 33 20.48 25.92 6.35
CA SER A 33 20.73 27.25 6.96
C SER A 33 19.65 27.85 7.90
N ASP A 34 18.49 27.22 8.03
CA ASP A 34 17.30 27.72 8.71
C ASP A 34 16.85 26.82 9.89
N ASP A 35 17.70 25.92 10.40
CA ASP A 35 17.44 25.11 11.62
C ASP A 35 16.08 24.36 11.64
N LYS A 36 15.65 23.83 10.48
CA LYS A 36 14.35 23.14 10.36
C LYS A 36 14.40 21.73 10.96
N LEU A 37 13.36 21.38 11.69
CA LEU A 37 13.10 19.99 12.12
C LEU A 37 12.50 19.21 10.94
N GLY A 38 13.14 18.10 10.56
CA GLY A 38 12.57 17.11 9.64
C GLY A 38 12.12 15.87 10.39
N CYS A 39 11.30 15.06 9.73
CA CYS A 39 11.08 13.69 10.17
C CYS A 39 11.14 12.75 8.97
N SER A 40 11.89 11.66 9.04
CA SER A 40 11.72 10.60 8.02
C SER A 40 10.42 9.89 8.30
N PHE A 41 9.63 9.65 7.26
CA PHE A 41 8.49 8.76 7.35
C PHE A 41 8.51 7.84 6.14
N ASP A 42 9.29 6.77 6.26
CA ASP A 42 9.46 5.84 5.15
C ASP A 42 8.37 4.78 5.21
N PHE A 43 7.52 4.68 4.17
CA PHE A 43 6.82 3.43 3.91
C PHE A 43 7.77 2.54 3.12
N HIS A 44 8.61 1.78 3.81
CA HIS A 44 9.37 0.77 3.10
C HIS A 44 8.38 -0.28 2.64
N VAL A 45 8.24 -0.47 1.32
CA VAL A 45 7.68 -1.71 0.83
C VAL A 45 8.70 -2.79 1.20
N PRO A 46 8.38 -3.68 2.15
CA PRO A 46 9.37 -4.46 2.90
C PRO A 46 10.28 -5.38 2.06
N PHE A 47 10.00 -5.54 0.78
CA PHE A 47 10.64 -6.53 -0.08
C PHE A 47 11.44 -5.91 -1.24
N LEU A 48 11.67 -4.60 -1.24
CA LEU A 48 12.43 -3.92 -2.30
C LEU A 48 13.96 -3.95 -2.13
N PHE A 49 14.50 -4.49 -1.03
CA PHE A 49 15.96 -4.54 -0.85
C PHE A 49 16.53 -5.88 -1.30
N GLU A 50 17.17 -5.84 -2.47
CA GLU A 50 17.95 -6.91 -3.12
C GLU A 50 19.19 -7.38 -2.33
N ASN A 51 19.40 -6.97 -1.07
CA ASN A 51 20.60 -7.36 -0.33
C ASN A 51 20.32 -8.04 1.01
N GLN A 52 20.49 -9.37 0.97
CA GLN A 52 21.22 -10.18 1.95
C GLN A 52 21.04 -9.78 3.43
N TYR A 53 20.00 -10.27 4.09
CA TYR A 53 20.09 -10.86 5.44
C TYR A 53 18.79 -11.63 5.74
N ASN A 54 18.83 -12.96 5.60
CA ASN A 54 18.05 -13.92 6.39
C ASN A 54 16.56 -13.64 6.70
N VAL A 55 15.77 -13.23 5.71
CA VAL A 55 14.32 -13.49 5.73
C VAL A 55 13.97 -14.46 4.60
N GLN A 56 14.67 -15.59 4.62
CA GLN A 56 14.23 -16.84 3.99
C GLN A 56 13.08 -17.47 4.81
N PHE A 57 12.24 -16.64 5.44
CA PHE A 57 11.00 -17.06 6.08
C PHE A 57 9.90 -17.05 5.03
N ASN A 58 9.26 -18.21 4.91
CA ASN A 58 8.39 -18.65 3.83
C ASN A 58 7.37 -17.59 3.39
N ASN A 59 7.54 -17.03 2.17
CA ASN A 59 6.49 -16.28 1.47
C ASN A 59 5.14 -17.04 1.55
N GLU A 60 5.17 -18.36 1.61
CA GLU A 60 4.01 -19.24 1.79
C GLU A 60 3.24 -19.02 3.10
N ASP A 61 3.89 -18.86 4.26
CA ASP A 61 3.17 -18.60 5.52
C ASP A 61 2.59 -17.18 5.52
N MET A 62 3.32 -16.19 4.99
CA MET A 62 2.77 -14.83 4.84
C MET A 62 1.57 -14.81 3.90
N LEU A 63 1.61 -15.55 2.79
CA LEU A 63 0.47 -15.75 1.87
C LEU A 63 -0.71 -16.41 2.58
N GLU A 64 -0.48 -17.48 3.35
CA GLU A 64 -1.53 -18.19 4.09
C GLU A 64 -2.21 -17.30 5.15
N LYS A 65 -1.42 -16.54 5.91
CA LYS A 65 -1.91 -15.64 6.95
C LYS A 65 -2.63 -14.44 6.34
N SER A 66 -2.10 -13.91 5.24
CA SER A 66 -2.75 -12.88 4.44
C SER A 66 -4.11 -13.34 3.89
N PHE A 67 -4.15 -14.55 3.33
CA PHE A 67 -5.37 -15.15 2.82
C PHE A 67 -6.39 -15.33 3.95
N SER A 68 -5.97 -15.89 5.08
CA SER A 68 -6.83 -16.08 6.25
C SER A 68 -7.37 -14.76 6.81
N PHE A 69 -6.56 -13.70 6.80
CA PHE A 69 -6.97 -12.37 7.23
C PHE A 69 -8.06 -11.80 6.31
N LEU A 70 -7.83 -11.80 4.98
CA LEU A 70 -8.83 -11.30 4.03
C LEU A 70 -10.10 -12.16 4.03
N ASP A 71 -10.00 -13.49 4.17
CA ASP A 71 -11.16 -14.38 4.28
C ASP A 71 -12.05 -14.02 5.48
N CYS A 72 -11.43 -13.76 6.64
CA CYS A 72 -12.16 -13.31 7.83
C CYS A 72 -12.78 -11.92 7.63
N LEU A 73 -12.05 -11.01 6.98
CA LEU A 73 -12.53 -9.65 6.71
C LEU A 73 -13.72 -9.64 5.74
N ILE A 74 -13.68 -10.49 4.72
CA ILE A 74 -14.78 -10.68 3.77
C ILE A 74 -16.02 -11.22 4.49
N ASP A 75 -15.85 -12.23 5.35
CA ASP A 75 -16.92 -12.81 6.16
C ASP A 75 -17.58 -11.79 7.10
N GLU A 76 -16.78 -10.90 7.69
CA GLU A 76 -17.26 -9.82 8.56
C GLU A 76 -18.07 -8.77 7.77
N ARG A 77 -17.57 -8.36 6.60
CA ARG A 77 -18.24 -7.37 5.74
C ARG A 77 -19.45 -7.94 5.00
N ASN A 78 -19.49 -9.26 4.78
CA ASN A 78 -20.53 -9.94 4.00
C ASN A 78 -21.02 -11.20 4.76
N PRO A 79 -21.82 -11.06 5.83
CA PRO A 79 -22.23 -12.20 6.66
C PRO A 79 -22.97 -13.33 5.91
N ASN A 80 -23.64 -12.99 4.81
CA ASN A 80 -24.34 -13.94 3.93
C ASN A 80 -23.39 -14.85 3.12
N LEU A 81 -22.09 -14.50 3.03
CA LEU A 81 -21.07 -15.27 2.30
C LEU A 81 -20.29 -16.24 3.21
N ILE A 82 -20.56 -16.23 4.52
CA ILE A 82 -19.91 -17.10 5.50
C ILE A 82 -20.10 -18.57 5.10
N GLY A 83 -19.00 -19.33 5.09
CA GLY A 83 -18.98 -20.75 4.78
C GLY A 83 -19.22 -21.09 3.30
N LYS A 84 -19.40 -20.09 2.42
CA LYS A 84 -19.43 -20.32 0.96
C LYS A 84 -18.02 -20.61 0.46
N SER A 85 -17.92 -21.29 -0.69
CA SER A 85 -16.63 -21.49 -1.36
C SER A 85 -15.99 -20.16 -1.75
N PHE A 86 -14.66 -20.09 -1.81
CA PHE A 86 -13.95 -18.85 -2.12
C PHE A 86 -14.38 -18.22 -3.45
N ALA A 87 -14.66 -19.05 -4.46
CA ALA A 87 -15.24 -18.60 -5.73
C ALA A 87 -16.60 -17.90 -5.54
N LYS A 88 -17.49 -18.48 -4.72
CA LYS A 88 -18.79 -17.88 -4.39
C LYS A 88 -18.64 -16.61 -3.54
N LYS A 89 -17.65 -16.55 -2.65
CA LYS A 89 -17.34 -15.34 -1.88
C LYS A 89 -16.97 -14.20 -2.84
N ILE A 90 -15.98 -14.40 -3.70
CA ILE A 90 -15.51 -13.34 -4.61
C ILE A 90 -16.62 -12.85 -5.55
N LYS A 91 -17.43 -13.77 -6.11
CA LYS A 91 -18.55 -13.42 -6.98
C LYS A 91 -19.70 -12.73 -6.24
N GLY A 92 -19.89 -13.04 -4.96
CA GLY A 92 -20.98 -12.51 -4.13
C GLY A 92 -20.63 -11.27 -3.32
N MET A 93 -19.37 -10.85 -3.30
CA MET A 93 -18.94 -9.63 -2.60
C MET A 93 -19.58 -8.39 -3.23
N THR A 94 -20.20 -7.56 -2.39
CA THR A 94 -20.65 -6.24 -2.82
C THR A 94 -19.47 -5.29 -2.83
N VAL A 95 -19.23 -4.62 -3.96
CA VAL A 95 -18.18 -3.60 -4.09
C VAL A 95 -18.85 -2.24 -3.99
N SER A 96 -18.73 -1.58 -2.84
CA SER A 96 -19.36 -0.28 -2.59
C SER A 96 -18.39 0.91 -2.68
N ASN A 97 -17.10 0.63 -2.54
CA ASN A 97 -16.04 1.63 -2.54
C ASN A 97 -14.71 1.02 -3.05
N HIS A 98 -13.69 1.86 -3.19
CA HIS A 98 -12.36 1.44 -3.65
C HIS A 98 -11.71 0.37 -2.75
N ILE A 99 -11.92 0.42 -1.42
CA ILE A 99 -11.34 -0.55 -0.49
C ILE A 99 -11.95 -1.93 -0.70
N ASP A 100 -13.28 -2.02 -0.88
CA ASP A 100 -13.95 -3.30 -1.16
C ASP A 100 -13.41 -3.94 -2.45
N LEU A 101 -13.16 -3.13 -3.48
CA LEU A 101 -12.56 -3.62 -4.72
C LEU A 101 -11.14 -4.13 -4.47
N ILE A 102 -10.30 -3.36 -3.78
CA ILE A 102 -8.93 -3.76 -3.45
C ILE A 102 -8.92 -5.07 -2.66
N ILE A 103 -9.78 -5.23 -1.66
CA ILE A 103 -9.90 -6.47 -0.89
C ILE A 103 -10.28 -7.63 -1.81
N LYS A 104 -11.30 -7.46 -2.66
CA LYS A 104 -11.77 -8.48 -3.59
C LYS A 104 -10.64 -8.93 -4.53
N GLU A 105 -9.94 -7.98 -5.14
CA GLU A 105 -8.89 -8.25 -6.13
C GLU A 105 -7.62 -8.84 -5.51
N CYS A 106 -7.20 -8.37 -4.33
CA CYS A 106 -6.14 -9.02 -3.55
C CYS A 106 -6.52 -10.45 -3.14
N PHE A 107 -7.79 -10.68 -2.77
CA PHE A 107 -8.28 -12.01 -2.41
C PHE A 107 -8.30 -12.98 -3.61
N ARG A 108 -8.56 -12.49 -4.83
CA ARG A 108 -8.42 -13.29 -6.07
C ARG A 108 -7.00 -13.81 -6.25
N ILE A 109 -6.00 -12.92 -6.14
CA ILE A 109 -4.58 -13.29 -6.25
C ILE A 109 -4.20 -14.32 -5.17
N LEU A 110 -4.52 -14.04 -3.90
CA LEU A 110 -4.19 -14.94 -2.79
C LEU A 110 -4.88 -16.31 -2.90
N ARG A 111 -6.09 -16.37 -3.47
CA ARG A 111 -6.77 -17.66 -3.73
C ARG A 111 -5.95 -18.54 -4.66
N ILE A 112 -5.37 -17.97 -5.73
CA ILE A 112 -4.53 -18.73 -6.67
C ILE A 112 -3.29 -19.25 -5.94
N PHE A 113 -2.61 -18.43 -5.13
CA PHE A 113 -1.47 -18.89 -4.33
C PHE A 113 -1.83 -20.05 -3.39
N ARG A 114 -2.95 -19.94 -2.68
CA ARG A 114 -3.46 -21.01 -1.81
C ARG A 114 -3.74 -22.28 -2.60
N ASN A 115 -4.49 -22.17 -3.70
CA ASN A 115 -4.86 -23.32 -4.52
C ASN A 115 -3.62 -24.00 -5.11
N ALA A 116 -2.60 -23.23 -5.50
CA ALA A 116 -1.33 -23.79 -5.98
C ALA A 116 -0.61 -24.58 -4.87
N SER A 117 -0.71 -24.13 -3.61
CA SER A 117 -0.14 -24.85 -2.47
C SER A 117 -0.92 -26.13 -2.11
N GLU A 118 -2.24 -26.14 -2.29
CA GLU A 118 -3.11 -27.27 -1.93
C GLU A 118 -3.23 -28.33 -3.02
N HIS A 119 -3.03 -27.95 -4.29
CA HIS A 119 -3.28 -28.80 -5.46
C HIS A 119 -2.03 -28.98 -6.34
N GLU A 120 -0.83 -28.87 -5.77
CA GLU A 120 0.45 -29.07 -6.47
C GLU A 120 0.58 -28.23 -7.75
N GLY A 121 0.23 -26.95 -7.66
CA GLY A 121 0.34 -26.01 -8.78
C GLY A 121 1.77 -25.92 -9.32
N LYS A 122 1.91 -25.89 -10.65
CA LYS A 122 3.20 -25.74 -11.31
C LYS A 122 3.66 -24.29 -11.20
N LYS A 123 4.79 -24.07 -10.54
CA LYS A 123 5.45 -22.76 -10.44
C LYS A 123 6.65 -22.74 -11.38
N THR A 124 6.75 -21.77 -12.28
CA THR A 124 7.93 -21.56 -13.15
C THR A 124 8.41 -20.13 -13.09
N ILE A 125 9.69 -19.91 -13.40
CA ILE A 125 10.31 -18.58 -13.45
C ILE A 125 10.87 -18.39 -14.85
N GLN A 126 10.53 -17.26 -15.49
CA GLN A 126 11.03 -16.89 -16.81
C GLN A 126 11.24 -15.38 -16.87
N ASP A 127 12.45 -14.93 -17.25
CA ASP A 127 12.78 -13.51 -17.47
C ASP A 127 12.38 -12.57 -16.31
N GLY A 128 12.60 -13.01 -15.06
CA GLY A 128 12.25 -12.23 -13.87
C GLY A 128 10.75 -12.21 -13.53
N THR A 129 9.93 -12.95 -14.28
CA THR A 129 8.51 -13.19 -14.00
C THR A 129 8.30 -14.59 -13.40
N MET A 130 7.40 -14.69 -12.46
CA MET A 130 6.92 -15.94 -11.89
C MET A 130 5.56 -16.28 -12.50
N ASN A 131 5.39 -17.54 -12.88
CA ASN A 131 4.15 -18.08 -13.39
C ASN A 131 3.65 -19.17 -12.45
N ILE A 132 2.36 -19.16 -12.18
CA ILE A 132 1.65 -20.20 -11.46
C ILE A 132 0.58 -20.75 -12.40
N GLU A 133 0.60 -22.05 -12.65
CA GLU A 133 -0.45 -22.76 -13.35
C GLU A 133 -1.01 -23.86 -12.45
N ILE A 134 -2.34 -23.89 -12.31
CA ILE A 134 -3.04 -24.92 -11.55
C ILE A 134 -3.98 -25.59 -12.53
N ASN A 135 -3.74 -26.88 -12.77
CA ASN A 135 -4.64 -27.72 -13.55
C ASN A 135 -5.30 -28.69 -12.58
N PHE A 136 -6.57 -28.47 -12.27
CA PHE A 136 -7.31 -29.36 -11.38
C PHE A 136 -8.68 -29.67 -11.99
N ASN A 137 -8.89 -30.95 -12.29
CA ASN A 137 -10.07 -31.45 -13.00
C ASN A 137 -10.40 -30.61 -14.25
N GLU A 138 -11.56 -29.95 -14.27
CA GLU A 138 -12.09 -29.17 -15.40
C GLU A 138 -11.73 -27.68 -15.36
N TYR A 139 -10.90 -27.23 -14.40
CA TYR A 139 -10.51 -25.82 -14.32
C TYR A 139 -9.00 -25.60 -14.41
N LYS A 140 -8.64 -24.54 -15.12
CA LYS A 140 -7.29 -24.00 -15.23
C LYS A 140 -7.27 -22.62 -14.59
N GLU A 141 -6.43 -22.44 -13.57
CA GLU A 141 -6.10 -21.12 -13.01
C GLU A 141 -4.67 -20.75 -13.39
N THR A 142 -4.45 -19.49 -13.77
CA THR A 142 -3.11 -18.95 -14.05
C THR A 142 -2.88 -17.63 -13.34
N LEU A 143 -1.62 -17.37 -12.97
CA LEU A 143 -1.17 -16.09 -12.46
C LEU A 143 0.27 -15.87 -12.92
N THR A 144 0.51 -14.76 -13.62
CA THR A 144 1.85 -14.28 -13.97
C THR A 144 2.12 -12.94 -13.30
N TYR A 145 3.23 -12.86 -12.59
CA TYR A 145 3.59 -11.70 -11.78
C TYR A 145 5.10 -11.56 -11.66
N ASN A 146 5.59 -10.35 -11.40
CA ASN A 146 6.98 -10.15 -10.98
C ASN A 146 7.09 -9.97 -9.45
N ASN A 147 8.32 -9.95 -8.93
CA ASN A 147 8.60 -9.83 -7.49
C ASN A 147 7.89 -8.66 -6.80
N ASN A 148 7.72 -7.52 -7.49
CA ASN A 148 7.08 -6.34 -6.92
C ASN A 148 5.59 -6.55 -6.60
N THR A 149 4.93 -7.50 -7.27
CA THR A 149 3.51 -7.82 -6.99
C THR A 149 3.32 -8.26 -5.55
N LEU A 150 4.14 -9.19 -5.05
CA LEU A 150 4.04 -9.68 -3.68
C LEU A 150 4.36 -8.58 -2.68
N SER A 151 5.36 -7.77 -2.97
CA SER A 151 5.76 -6.61 -2.17
C SER A 151 4.58 -5.65 -1.95
N TYR A 152 3.91 -5.25 -3.04
CA TYR A 152 2.75 -4.37 -2.96
C TYR A 152 1.52 -5.07 -2.34
N LEU A 153 1.29 -6.35 -2.65
CA LEU A 153 0.19 -7.13 -2.07
C LEU A 153 0.29 -7.15 -0.54
N PHE A 154 1.45 -7.51 0.01
CA PHE A 154 1.66 -7.53 1.46
C PHE A 154 1.58 -6.14 2.09
N PHE A 155 2.06 -5.11 1.41
CA PHE A 155 1.91 -3.73 1.85
C PHE A 155 0.43 -3.31 1.93
N ILE A 156 -0.37 -3.63 0.91
CA ILE A 156 -1.82 -3.39 0.88
C ILE A 156 -2.51 -4.10 2.05
N ILE A 157 -2.21 -5.39 2.26
CA ILE A 157 -2.79 -6.19 3.34
C ILE A 157 -2.46 -5.61 4.71
N TYR A 158 -1.21 -5.17 4.90
CA TYR A 158 -0.79 -4.51 6.13
C TYR A 158 -1.59 -3.22 6.36
N LEU A 159 -1.71 -2.35 5.35
CA LEU A 159 -2.50 -1.12 5.48
C LEU A 159 -3.96 -1.44 5.84
N ILE A 160 -4.55 -2.46 5.22
CA ILE A 160 -5.91 -2.89 5.57
C ILE A 160 -5.98 -3.42 7.02
N SER A 161 -4.97 -4.17 7.50
CA SER A 161 -4.97 -4.76 8.85
C SER A 161 -4.89 -3.74 9.98
N ILE A 162 -4.29 -2.58 9.74
CA ILE A 162 -4.24 -1.46 10.69
C ILE A 162 -5.47 -0.54 10.62
N ASN A 163 -6.51 -0.93 9.87
CA ASN A 163 -7.71 -0.12 9.60
C ASN A 163 -7.36 1.27 9.05
N PHE A 164 -6.51 1.32 8.02
CA PHE A 164 -6.17 2.55 7.34
C PHE A 164 -7.44 3.20 6.74
N THR A 165 -7.60 4.51 6.93
CA THR A 165 -8.88 5.21 6.76
C THR A 165 -9.38 5.25 5.32
N GLU A 166 -10.70 5.32 5.13
CA GLU A 166 -11.35 5.31 3.81
C GLU A 166 -11.24 6.61 3.00
N LYS A 167 -10.40 7.56 3.40
CA LYS A 167 -10.27 8.87 2.74
C LYS A 167 -8.90 9.49 2.94
N GLY A 168 -8.62 10.53 2.15
CA GLY A 168 -7.41 11.33 2.24
C GLY A 168 -6.16 10.56 1.82
N TYR A 169 -5.01 11.00 2.35
CA TYR A 169 -3.69 10.43 2.02
C TYR A 169 -3.64 8.90 2.23
N PRO A 170 -4.23 8.35 3.32
CA PRO A 170 -4.26 6.90 3.51
C PRO A 170 -4.88 6.11 2.35
N LEU A 171 -6.04 6.55 1.86
CA LEU A 171 -6.70 5.93 0.71
C LEU A 171 -5.86 6.10 -0.56
N THR A 172 -5.27 7.29 -0.76
CA THR A 172 -4.37 7.58 -1.88
C THR A 172 -3.19 6.61 -1.93
N THR A 173 -2.55 6.34 -0.79
CA THR A 173 -1.48 5.35 -0.66
C THR A 173 -1.96 3.95 -1.05
N LEU A 174 -3.12 3.53 -0.52
CA LEU A 174 -3.68 2.20 -0.76
C LEU A 174 -4.02 1.97 -2.25
N ILE A 175 -4.69 2.95 -2.89
CA ILE A 175 -5.04 2.89 -4.31
C ILE A 175 -3.78 2.87 -5.18
N SER A 176 -2.80 3.71 -4.84
CA SER A 176 -1.52 3.75 -5.57
C SER A 176 -0.79 2.41 -5.47
N ALA A 177 -0.76 1.79 -4.29
CA ALA A 177 -0.13 0.49 -4.09
C ALA A 177 -0.86 -0.60 -4.86
N TYR A 178 -2.19 -0.59 -4.85
CA TYR A 178 -3.02 -1.50 -5.63
C TYR A 178 -2.76 -1.38 -7.13
N ASN A 179 -2.76 -0.17 -7.68
CA ASN A 179 -2.51 0.04 -9.10
C ASN A 179 -1.11 -0.41 -9.51
N LYS A 180 -0.10 -0.24 -8.64
CA LYS A 180 1.24 -0.79 -8.88
C LYS A 180 1.25 -2.32 -8.80
N MET A 181 0.64 -2.94 -7.79
CA MET A 181 0.49 -4.41 -7.70
C MET A 181 -0.17 -4.96 -8.98
N LYS A 182 -1.29 -4.36 -9.40
CA LYS A 182 -2.00 -4.71 -10.63
C LYS A 182 -1.07 -4.63 -11.84
N ASN A 183 -0.34 -3.52 -12.02
CA ASN A 183 0.55 -3.35 -13.18
C ASN A 183 1.71 -4.35 -13.18
N ASN A 184 2.10 -4.87 -12.03
CA ASN A 184 3.12 -5.90 -11.89
C ASN A 184 2.56 -7.34 -12.01
N THR A 185 1.23 -7.50 -12.05
CA THR A 185 0.52 -8.75 -12.34
C THR A 185 0.13 -8.74 -13.82
N THR A 186 0.93 -9.42 -14.64
CA THR A 186 0.79 -9.37 -16.11
C THR A 186 -0.35 -10.25 -16.62
N GLU A 187 -0.64 -11.36 -15.94
CA GLU A 187 -1.74 -12.25 -16.29
C GLU A 187 -2.42 -12.76 -15.03
N ILE A 188 -3.74 -12.85 -15.07
CA ILE A 188 -4.54 -13.65 -14.14
C ILE A 188 -5.58 -14.41 -14.97
N ASN A 189 -5.87 -15.64 -14.61
CA ASN A 189 -7.04 -16.37 -15.08
C ASN A 189 -7.58 -17.19 -13.91
N ASP A 190 -8.81 -16.90 -13.53
CA ASP A 190 -9.37 -17.39 -12.28
C ASP A 190 -10.88 -17.61 -12.43
N CYS A 191 -11.57 -18.08 -11.38
CA CYS A 191 -13.00 -18.38 -11.46
C CYS A 191 -13.90 -17.16 -11.76
N VAL A 192 -13.37 -15.93 -11.72
CA VAL A 192 -14.09 -14.68 -11.97
C VAL A 192 -13.79 -14.15 -13.36
N GLY A 193 -12.54 -14.25 -13.81
CA GLY A 193 -12.14 -13.82 -15.13
C GLY A 193 -10.64 -13.61 -15.23
N ASN A 194 -10.23 -12.90 -16.28
CA ASN A 194 -8.83 -12.75 -16.66
C ASN A 194 -8.27 -11.33 -16.50
N ILE A 195 -8.99 -10.45 -15.81
CA ILE A 195 -8.62 -9.05 -15.64
C ILE A 195 -8.73 -8.69 -14.16
N LEU A 196 -7.72 -7.97 -13.64
CA LEU A 196 -7.84 -7.20 -12.40
C LEU A 196 -8.38 -5.80 -12.74
N GLU A 197 -9.37 -5.32 -12.01
CA GLU A 197 -9.97 -4.00 -12.27
C GLU A 197 -8.98 -2.87 -11.96
N LYS A 198 -8.91 -1.83 -12.81
CA LYS A 198 -8.08 -0.64 -12.53
C LYS A 198 -8.88 0.35 -11.70
N LEU A 199 -8.23 0.97 -10.71
CA LEU A 199 -8.82 2.10 -10.00
C LEU A 199 -8.32 3.41 -10.61
N ASP A 200 -9.26 4.22 -11.11
CA ASP A 200 -8.94 5.58 -11.52
C ASP A 200 -9.03 6.51 -10.31
N PHE A 201 -7.97 7.29 -10.10
CA PHE A 201 -7.87 8.19 -8.95
C PHE A 201 -7.02 9.41 -9.32
N GLU A 202 -7.42 10.60 -8.87
CA GLU A 202 -6.81 11.87 -9.29
C GLU A 202 -5.36 12.05 -8.82
N VAL A 203 -4.98 11.30 -7.79
CA VAL A 203 -3.66 11.36 -7.16
C VAL A 203 -3.10 9.93 -7.09
N THR A 204 -1.98 9.71 -7.73
CA THR A 204 -1.23 8.44 -7.65
C THR A 204 0.15 8.72 -7.10
N LEU A 205 0.60 7.99 -6.08
CA LEU A 205 1.94 8.13 -5.51
C LEU A 205 2.94 7.29 -6.29
N SER A 206 3.98 7.93 -6.83
CA SER A 206 5.01 7.26 -7.63
C SER A 206 5.94 6.40 -6.78
N ASP A 207 6.12 6.73 -5.49
CA ASP A 207 6.83 5.92 -4.49
C ASP A 207 6.16 5.99 -3.12
N PHE A 208 6.53 5.06 -2.24
CA PHE A 208 6.07 5.03 -0.86
C PHE A 208 7.20 5.32 0.14
N GLN A 209 8.45 5.31 -0.32
CA GLN A 209 9.58 5.75 0.49
C GLN A 209 9.73 7.27 0.35
N SER A 210 9.48 8.02 1.42
CA SER A 210 9.62 9.48 1.41
C SER A 210 10.02 10.02 2.78
N LEU A 211 10.69 11.16 2.79
CA LEU A 211 11.04 11.89 4.00
C LEU A 211 10.02 12.99 4.22
N VAL A 212 9.42 13.05 5.42
CA VAL A 212 8.40 14.06 5.74
C VAL A 212 9.05 15.32 6.32
N VAL A 213 9.04 16.37 5.53
CA VAL A 213 9.55 17.67 5.97
C VAL A 213 8.51 18.33 6.87
N LEU A 214 8.89 18.58 8.13
CA LEU A 214 8.09 19.33 9.09
C LEU A 214 8.53 20.81 9.11
N GLY A 215 7.71 21.68 9.70
CA GLY A 215 8.07 23.09 9.90
C GLY A 215 8.32 23.84 8.59
N LEU A 216 7.57 23.50 7.54
CA LEU A 216 7.69 24.16 6.25
C LEU A 216 7.23 25.63 6.37
N ASN A 217 8.10 26.57 6.01
CA ASN A 217 7.69 27.94 5.76
C ASN A 217 7.07 28.02 4.37
N TYR A 218 5.80 28.43 4.30
CA TYR A 218 5.05 28.55 3.06
C TYR A 218 4.28 29.86 2.99
N THR A 219 3.99 30.29 1.76
CA THR A 219 3.06 31.36 1.43
C THR A 219 1.85 30.74 0.77
N GLU A 220 0.67 30.97 1.33
CA GLU A 220 -0.60 30.50 0.76
C GLU A 220 -1.17 31.57 -0.19
N CYS A 221 -1.37 31.21 -1.46
CA CYS A 221 -2.16 31.95 -2.44
C CYS A 221 -3.48 31.20 -2.66
N ASP A 222 -4.49 31.79 -3.31
CA ASP A 222 -5.80 31.12 -3.45
C ASP A 222 -5.71 29.72 -4.08
N GLU A 223 -4.96 29.60 -5.17
CA GLU A 223 -4.86 28.38 -5.97
C GLU A 223 -3.70 27.44 -5.56
N PHE A 224 -2.66 27.97 -4.92
CA PHE A 224 -1.43 27.23 -4.68
C PHE A 224 -0.74 27.58 -3.35
N ILE A 225 0.17 26.69 -2.95
CA ILE A 225 1.05 26.83 -1.80
C ILE A 225 2.46 26.98 -2.35
N LEU A 226 3.13 28.08 -2.03
CA LEU A 226 4.51 28.37 -2.43
C LEU A 226 5.44 28.13 -1.25
N PHE A 227 6.53 27.39 -1.46
CA PHE A 227 7.52 27.15 -0.41
C PHE A 227 8.91 26.91 -1.01
N LYS A 228 9.94 26.96 -0.16
CA LYS A 228 11.29 26.55 -0.55
C LYS A 228 11.42 25.04 -0.32
N PRO A 229 11.50 24.22 -1.37
CA PRO A 229 11.68 22.77 -1.22
C PRO A 229 13.05 22.48 -0.61
N MET A 230 13.17 21.31 0.01
CA MET A 230 14.45 20.86 0.52
C MET A 230 15.34 20.44 -0.65
N SER A 231 16.52 21.02 -0.76
CA SER A 231 17.56 20.51 -1.68
C SER A 231 18.41 19.49 -0.93
N PHE A 232 18.24 18.20 -1.23
CA PHE A 232 19.17 17.17 -0.77
C PHE A 232 20.11 16.77 -1.91
N LYS A 233 21.39 16.53 -1.59
CA LYS A 233 22.38 16.09 -2.58
C LYS A 233 22.13 14.65 -3.04
N ASP A 234 21.35 13.89 -2.29
CA ASP A 234 20.98 12.53 -2.63
C ASP A 234 19.72 12.53 -3.51
N ARG A 235 19.89 12.19 -4.79
CA ARG A 235 18.82 12.18 -5.80
C ARG A 235 17.83 11.03 -5.60
N PHE A 236 18.12 10.09 -4.70
CA PHE A 236 17.31 8.90 -4.49
C PHE A 236 16.25 9.08 -3.38
N LEU A 237 16.32 10.16 -2.59
CA LEU A 237 15.37 10.43 -1.52
C LEU A 237 14.25 11.37 -2.00
N LYS A 238 13.00 10.89 -1.92
CA LYS A 238 11.80 11.71 -2.13
C LYS A 238 11.37 12.39 -0.84
N PHE A 239 10.74 13.55 -0.97
CA PHE A 239 10.27 14.34 0.16
C PHE A 239 8.77 14.56 0.05
N ASP A 240 8.07 14.35 1.15
CA ASP A 240 6.70 14.82 1.30
C ASP A 240 6.71 15.97 2.31
N TYR A 241 5.86 16.96 2.12
CA TYR A 241 5.90 18.17 2.94
C TYR A 241 4.63 18.26 3.78
N LEU A 242 4.78 18.38 5.10
CA LEU A 242 3.64 18.55 5.97
C LEU A 242 3.11 19.99 5.85
N TYR A 243 1.86 20.10 5.44
CA TYR A 243 1.13 21.36 5.34
C TYR A 243 -0.03 21.37 6.34
N LYS A 244 -0.15 22.47 7.10
CA LYS A 244 -1.23 22.67 8.06
C LYS A 244 -2.13 23.81 7.58
N LYS A 245 -3.45 23.56 7.50
CA LYS A 245 -4.45 24.59 7.21
C LYS A 245 -5.57 24.54 8.25
N GLY A 246 -5.62 25.55 9.11
CA GLY A 246 -6.49 25.54 10.28
C GLY A 246 -6.19 24.31 11.17
N ASN A 247 -7.21 23.48 11.40
CA ASN A 247 -7.10 22.24 12.18
C ASN A 247 -6.77 21.01 11.33
N ASN A 248 -6.61 21.16 10.02
CA ASN A 248 -6.35 20.04 9.11
C ASN A 248 -4.86 19.98 8.76
N TYR A 249 -4.37 18.76 8.55
CA TYR A 249 -3.02 18.49 8.10
C TYR A 249 -3.05 17.71 6.79
N TYR A 250 -2.04 17.94 5.96
CA TYR A 250 -1.91 17.39 4.61
C TYR A 250 -0.46 17.00 4.35
N LEU A 251 -0.24 15.92 3.61
CA LEU A 251 1.08 15.55 3.09
C LEU A 251 1.15 15.93 1.62
N LEU A 252 2.04 16.85 1.26
CA LEU A 252 2.23 17.31 -0.12
C LEU A 252 3.38 16.50 -0.76
N PRO A 253 3.11 15.55 -1.67
CA PRO A 253 4.17 14.71 -2.22
C PRO A 253 5.06 15.48 -3.19
N SER A 254 6.36 15.22 -3.16
CA SER A 254 7.34 15.95 -4.01
C SER A 254 7.05 15.88 -5.51
N GLU A 255 6.50 14.77 -5.98
CA GLU A 255 6.10 14.55 -7.37
C GLU A 255 4.98 15.48 -7.87
N TYR A 256 4.28 16.17 -6.96
CA TYR A 256 3.26 17.18 -7.29
C TYR A 256 3.73 18.62 -7.06
N ILE A 257 5.03 18.81 -6.83
CA ILE A 257 5.64 20.13 -6.66
C ILE A 257 6.24 20.55 -8.00
N GLU A 258 5.79 21.69 -8.51
CA GLU A 258 6.36 22.31 -9.71
C GLU A 258 7.47 23.29 -9.32
N ASN A 259 8.58 23.25 -10.06
CA ASN A 259 9.68 24.20 -9.87
C ASN A 259 9.26 25.60 -10.33
N TYR A 260 9.52 26.59 -9.49
CA TYR A 260 9.26 28.00 -9.75
C TYR A 260 10.52 28.83 -9.47
N LYS A 261 11.01 29.51 -10.50
CA LYS A 261 12.18 30.41 -10.45
C LYS A 261 13.42 29.75 -9.82
N ASP A 262 13.64 28.47 -10.11
CA ASP A 262 14.79 27.65 -9.69
C ASP A 262 15.05 27.59 -8.17
N THR A 263 14.15 28.13 -7.36
CA THR A 263 14.35 28.33 -5.91
C THR A 263 13.14 27.88 -5.10
N TYR A 264 11.95 27.91 -5.69
CA TYR A 264 10.69 27.63 -5.01
C TYR A 264 9.96 26.45 -5.64
N GLY A 265 9.11 25.82 -4.85
CA GLY A 265 8.17 24.79 -5.24
C GLY A 265 6.75 25.33 -5.13
N ILE A 266 5.92 25.00 -6.10
CA ILE A 266 4.48 25.30 -6.14
C ILE A 266 3.71 24.00 -6.01
N PHE A 267 2.77 23.96 -5.07
CA PHE A 267 1.78 22.89 -4.96
C PHE A 267 0.37 23.45 -5.21
N TYR A 268 -0.34 22.93 -6.22
CA TYR A 268 -1.71 23.36 -6.52
C TYR A 268 -2.75 22.70 -5.62
N LYS A 269 -3.63 23.50 -5.02
CA LYS A 269 -4.59 23.04 -4.01
C LYS A 269 -5.72 22.15 -4.53
N LYS A 270 -5.91 22.03 -5.85
CA LYS A 270 -6.94 21.17 -6.45
C LYS A 270 -6.86 19.71 -5.98
N LYS A 271 -5.67 19.24 -5.60
CA LYS A 271 -5.42 17.86 -5.11
C LYS A 271 -5.42 17.73 -3.59
N LEU A 272 -5.62 18.82 -2.85
CA LEU A 272 -5.33 18.90 -1.43
C LEU A 272 -6.21 17.95 -0.59
N GLU A 273 -7.50 17.83 -0.92
CA GLU A 273 -8.43 16.96 -0.17
C GLU A 273 -8.05 15.48 -0.21
N TYR A 274 -7.45 15.01 -1.31
CA TYR A 274 -6.93 13.63 -1.45
C TYR A 274 -5.68 13.37 -0.61
N LEU A 275 -5.06 14.42 -0.07
CA LEU A 275 -3.82 14.36 0.66
C LEU A 275 -3.99 14.70 2.14
N LYS A 276 -5.24 14.85 2.57
CA LYS A 276 -5.60 15.10 3.97
C LYS A 276 -5.20 13.93 4.86
N LEU A 277 -4.60 14.24 5.99
CA LEU A 277 -4.27 13.26 7.02
C LEU A 277 -5.42 13.11 8.02
N SER A 278 -5.63 11.87 8.48
CA SER A 278 -6.52 11.61 9.61
C SER A 278 -5.80 11.86 10.93
N GLU A 279 -6.55 12.17 11.99
CA GLU A 279 -6.00 12.34 13.35
C GLU A 279 -5.23 11.09 13.81
N ASN A 280 -5.78 9.91 13.52
CA ASN A 280 -5.12 8.65 13.82
C ASN A 280 -3.78 8.55 13.07
N PHE A 281 -3.72 8.99 11.81
CA PHE A 281 -2.48 9.01 11.07
C PHE A 281 -1.45 9.95 11.70
N LEU A 282 -1.85 11.17 12.05
CA LEU A 282 -0.99 12.16 12.70
C LEU A 282 -0.42 11.65 14.02
N TYR A 283 -1.28 11.11 14.89
CA TYR A 283 -0.90 10.62 16.21
C TYR A 283 0.03 9.40 16.10
N LYS A 284 -0.39 8.40 15.33
CA LYS A 284 0.28 7.10 15.29
C LYS A 284 1.59 7.13 14.51
N TYR A 285 1.67 7.97 13.47
CA TYR A 285 2.76 7.94 12.51
C TYR A 285 3.62 9.19 12.48
N LEU A 286 3.07 10.37 12.81
CA LEU A 286 3.85 11.61 12.86
C LEU A 286 4.14 12.08 14.30
N ASN A 287 3.53 11.44 15.31
CA ASN A 287 3.60 11.83 16.72
C ASN A 287 3.23 13.32 16.91
N ILE A 288 2.23 13.78 16.15
CA ILE A 288 1.67 15.14 16.22
C ILE A 288 0.36 15.04 16.99
N HIS A 289 0.28 15.80 18.08
CA HIS A 289 -0.91 15.94 18.94
C HIS A 289 -1.75 17.15 18.55
#